data_AF-A0A7J5DQL1-F1
#
_entry.id   AF-A0A7J5DQL1-F1
#
_cell.length_a   1.000
_cell.length_b   1.000
_cell.length_c   1.000
_cell.angle_alpha   90.00
_cell.angle_beta   90.00
_cell.angle_gamma   90.00
#
_symmetry.space_group_name_H-M   'P 1'
#
loop_
_entity.id
_entity.type
_entity.pdbx_description
1 polymer ?
#
loop_
_entity_poly.entity_id
_entity_poly.type
_entity_poly.pdbx_seq_one_letter_code
_entity_poly.pdbx_strand_id
1 'polypeptide(L)'
;MFSHRGLTLIHAGQRLADNYPMVEATFAGAGRTIPNLGVTGDTAWAFGAIIAVGDLYTAHRGCDGSCAPGWAQRGQVHHLFRDVRLLTRPVPADGRLGLWTPEPHVLAAVEEAMPR
;
A
#
# COMPACT_ATOMS: atom_id res chain seq x y z
N MET A 1 13.62 -4.12 -13.44
CA MET A 1 13.23 -3.57 -12.12
C MET A 1 11.98 -4.27 -11.55
N PHE A 2 11.95 -5.61 -11.53
CA PHE A 2 10.84 -6.41 -10.95
C PHE A 2 11.35 -7.59 -10.11
N SER A 3 12.65 -7.57 -9.75
CA SER A 3 13.37 -8.68 -9.13
C SER A 3 13.38 -8.65 -7.61
N HIS A 4 13.05 -7.52 -6.97
CA HIS A 4 13.03 -7.46 -5.51
C HIS A 4 11.98 -8.42 -4.94
N ARG A 5 12.38 -9.17 -3.92
CA ARG A 5 11.56 -10.05 -3.11
C ARG A 5 11.97 -9.88 -1.65
N GLY A 6 11.01 -10.04 -0.75
CA GLY A 6 11.24 -9.91 0.69
C GLY A 6 10.49 -8.74 1.30
N LEU A 7 10.89 -8.40 2.53
CA LEU A 7 10.28 -7.34 3.32
C LEU A 7 10.36 -6.01 2.59
N THR A 8 9.19 -5.42 2.38
CA THR A 8 8.99 -4.17 1.65
C THR A 8 8.06 -3.29 2.47
N LEU A 9 8.41 -2.00 2.54
CA LEU A 9 7.60 -0.98 3.19
C LEU A 9 6.53 -0.46 2.24
N ILE A 10 5.32 -0.22 2.73
CA ILE A 10 4.20 0.32 1.95
C ILE A 10 4.01 1.79 2.33
N HIS A 11 4.26 2.67 1.36
CA HIS A 11 4.12 4.11 1.49
C HIS A 11 2.76 4.56 0.94
N ALA A 12 2.02 5.35 1.72
CA ALA A 12 0.85 6.07 1.28
C ALA A 12 1.29 7.37 0.59
N GLY A 13 0.90 7.53 -0.68
CA GLY A 13 1.27 8.69 -1.50
C GLY A 13 0.83 10.03 -0.90
N GLN A 14 1.15 11.14 -1.58
CA GLN A 14 0.88 12.49 -1.06
C GLN A 14 -0.59 12.93 -1.15
N ARG A 15 -1.41 12.20 -1.91
CA ARG A 15 -2.81 12.53 -2.17
C ARG A 15 -3.55 11.29 -2.69
N LEU A 16 -4.88 11.37 -2.71
CA LEU A 16 -5.71 10.40 -3.42
C LEU A 16 -5.35 10.39 -4.91
N ALA A 17 -5.44 9.20 -5.49
CA ALA A 17 -5.32 9.03 -6.93
C ALA A 17 -6.52 9.68 -7.64
N ASP A 18 -6.31 10.22 -8.83
CA ASP A 18 -7.36 10.92 -9.59
C ASP A 18 -8.54 10.00 -9.95
N ASN A 19 -8.28 8.68 -10.00
CA ASN A 19 -9.29 7.65 -10.23
C ASN A 19 -9.94 7.11 -8.96
N TYR A 20 -9.68 7.68 -7.77
CA TYR A 20 -10.27 7.23 -6.50
C TYR A 20 -11.81 7.16 -6.54
N PRO A 21 -12.56 8.14 -7.11
CA PRO A 21 -14.03 8.04 -7.17
C PRO A 21 -14.54 6.80 -7.92
N MET A 22 -13.82 6.37 -8.97
CA MET A 22 -14.16 5.15 -9.71
C MET A 22 -13.90 3.90 -8.86
N VAL A 23 -12.80 3.88 -8.12
CA VAL A 23 -12.47 2.77 -7.20
C VAL A 23 -13.53 2.70 -6.10
N GLU A 24 -13.87 3.84 -5.49
CA GLU A 24 -14.91 3.94 -4.46
C GLU A 24 -16.27 3.45 -4.95
N ALA A 25 -16.71 3.90 -6.13
CA ALA A 25 -17.95 3.42 -6.75
C ALA A 25 -17.94 1.91 -7.01
N THR A 26 -16.79 1.35 -7.39
CA THR A 26 -16.68 -0.10 -7.64
C THR A 26 -16.77 -0.92 -6.35
N PHE A 27 -16.14 -0.46 -5.27
CA PHE A 27 -16.29 -1.07 -3.96
C PHE A 27 -17.74 -0.96 -3.44
N ALA A 28 -18.34 0.21 -3.56
CA ALA A 28 -19.72 0.45 -3.14
C ALA A 28 -20.72 -0.43 -3.92
N GLY A 29 -20.55 -0.56 -5.25
CA GLY A 29 -21.37 -1.45 -6.08
C GLY A 29 -21.25 -2.94 -5.72
N ALA A 30 -20.14 -3.33 -5.08
CA ALA A 30 -19.94 -4.67 -4.53
C ALA A 30 -20.41 -4.80 -3.05
N GLY A 31 -21.06 -3.78 -2.48
CA GLY A 31 -21.48 -3.76 -1.08
C GLY A 31 -20.32 -3.70 -0.09
N ARG A 32 -19.16 -3.13 -0.50
CA ARG A 32 -17.94 -3.05 0.30
C ARG A 32 -17.50 -1.60 0.49
N THR A 33 -16.77 -1.33 1.56
CA THR A 33 -16.06 -0.06 1.76
C THR A 33 -14.56 -0.26 1.60
N ILE A 34 -13.86 0.76 1.13
CA ILE A 34 -12.40 0.76 1.12
C ILE A 34 -11.95 1.01 2.57
N PRO A 35 -11.18 0.10 3.20
CA PRO A 35 -10.70 0.33 4.55
C PRO A 35 -9.69 1.48 4.53
N ASN A 36 -9.80 2.38 5.53
CA ASN A 36 -8.79 3.40 5.73
C ASN A 36 -7.59 2.77 6.47
N LEU A 37 -6.54 2.45 5.73
CA LEU A 37 -5.36 1.75 6.24
C LEU A 37 -4.31 2.75 6.73
N GLY A 38 -3.66 2.43 7.85
CA GLY A 38 -2.64 3.30 8.44
C GLY A 38 -3.22 4.49 9.21
N VAL A 39 -4.28 4.28 9.99
CA VAL A 39 -4.89 5.35 10.81
C VAL A 39 -4.83 4.98 12.28
N THR A 40 -4.40 5.91 13.12
CA THR A 40 -4.57 5.86 14.58
C THR A 40 -5.71 6.81 14.96
N GLY A 41 -6.95 6.31 15.00
CA GLY A 41 -8.12 7.10 15.40
C GLY A 41 -9.03 7.51 14.23
N ASP A 42 -9.55 8.73 14.27
CA ASP A 42 -10.61 9.19 13.38
C ASP A 42 -10.23 9.11 11.90
N THR A 43 -11.25 8.79 11.10
CA THR A 43 -11.37 8.43 9.66
C THR A 43 -10.55 9.18 8.59
N ALA A 44 -9.53 9.96 8.94
CA ALA A 44 -8.66 10.66 7.99
C ALA A 44 -7.57 9.74 7.42
N TRP A 45 -7.43 9.71 6.10
CA TRP A 45 -6.35 9.01 5.41
C TRP A 45 -4.98 9.56 5.83
N ALA A 46 -4.02 8.67 6.11
CA ALA A 46 -2.62 9.06 6.28
C ALA A 46 -1.94 9.13 4.91
N PHE A 47 -1.44 10.32 4.56
CA PHE A 47 -0.66 10.56 3.34
C PHE A 47 0.79 10.91 3.68
N GLY A 48 1.70 10.71 2.73
CA GLY A 48 3.12 11.05 2.91
C GLY A 48 3.79 10.24 4.03
N ALA A 49 3.37 8.99 4.22
CA ALA A 49 3.82 8.17 5.33
C ALA A 49 3.94 6.69 4.95
N ILE A 50 4.84 5.98 5.61
CA ILE A 50 4.87 4.53 5.62
C ILE A 50 3.78 4.05 6.57
N ILE A 51 2.93 3.13 6.11
CA ILE A 51 1.74 2.68 6.85
C ILE A 51 1.74 1.18 7.14
N ALA A 52 2.57 0.40 6.44
CA ALA A 52 2.61 -1.04 6.57
C ALA A 52 3.94 -1.63 6.11
N VAL A 53 4.16 -2.89 6.49
CA VAL A 53 5.25 -3.75 6.02
C VAL A 53 4.64 -5.04 5.49
N GLY A 54 5.12 -5.55 4.37
CA GLY A 54 4.70 -6.85 3.85
C GLY A 54 5.84 -7.56 3.11
N ASP A 55 5.69 -8.87 2.92
CA ASP A 55 6.61 -9.64 2.10
C ASP A 55 6.15 -9.60 0.63
N LEU A 56 6.90 -8.88 -0.21
CA LEU A 56 6.70 -8.90 -1.66
C LEU A 56 7.23 -10.23 -2.20
N TYR A 57 6.36 -11.21 -2.37
CA TYR A 57 6.80 -12.57 -2.71
C TYR A 57 6.72 -12.87 -4.21
N THR A 58 5.84 -12.19 -4.97
CA THR A 58 5.80 -12.34 -6.43
C THR A 58 5.16 -11.15 -7.16
N ALA A 59 5.18 -11.22 -8.49
CA ALA A 59 4.44 -10.33 -9.36
C ALA A 59 4.03 -11.08 -10.64
N HIS A 60 2.84 -10.78 -11.16
CA HIS A 60 2.39 -11.31 -12.46
C HIS A 60 2.12 -10.19 -13.46
N ARG A 61 2.27 -10.51 -14.74
CA ARG A 61 2.02 -9.62 -15.89
C ARG A 61 0.73 -10.00 -16.60
N GLY A 62 0.21 -9.10 -17.42
CA GLY A 62 -0.91 -9.42 -18.31
C GLY A 62 -2.19 -9.77 -17.57
N CYS A 63 -2.40 -9.20 -16.38
CA CYS A 63 -3.59 -9.49 -15.59
C CYS A 63 -4.86 -9.14 -16.38
N ASP A 64 -5.83 -10.04 -16.37
CA ASP A 64 -7.16 -9.86 -16.94
C ASP A 64 -8.16 -9.31 -15.91
N GLY A 65 -7.70 -8.80 -14.77
CA GLY A 65 -8.53 -8.27 -13.69
C GLY A 65 -9.04 -9.32 -12.71
N SER A 66 -8.78 -10.62 -12.92
CA SER A 66 -9.28 -11.70 -12.05
C SER A 66 -8.60 -11.77 -10.68
N CYS A 67 -7.34 -11.33 -10.55
CA CYS A 67 -6.61 -11.40 -9.28
C CYS A 67 -7.19 -10.48 -8.19
N ALA A 68 -7.94 -9.45 -8.59
CA ALA A 68 -8.52 -8.47 -7.70
C ALA A 68 -9.77 -7.84 -8.36
N PRO A 69 -10.90 -8.59 -8.37
CA PRO A 69 -12.10 -8.16 -9.07
C PRO A 69 -12.57 -6.78 -8.59
N GLY A 70 -12.87 -5.90 -9.55
CA GLY A 70 -13.36 -4.54 -9.28
C GLY A 70 -12.28 -3.48 -9.05
N TRP A 71 -11.00 -3.83 -8.98
CA TRP A 71 -9.95 -2.79 -8.81
C TRP A 71 -8.62 -3.10 -9.51
N ALA A 72 -8.39 -4.35 -9.91
CA ALA A 72 -7.25 -4.75 -10.70
C ALA A 72 -7.24 -4.07 -12.09
N GLN A 73 -6.24 -3.24 -12.35
CA GLN A 73 -6.05 -2.64 -13.67
C GLN A 73 -5.54 -3.67 -14.68
N ARG A 74 -6.33 -3.95 -15.72
CA ARG A 74 -5.99 -4.95 -16.76
C ARG A 74 -4.72 -4.57 -17.52
N GLY A 75 -3.95 -5.58 -17.92
CA GLY A 75 -2.71 -5.43 -18.70
C GLY A 75 -1.49 -4.96 -17.91
N GLN A 76 -1.66 -4.56 -16.64
CA GLN A 76 -0.57 -4.09 -15.79
C GLN A 76 0.16 -5.22 -15.06
N VAL A 77 1.31 -4.88 -14.48
CA VAL A 77 2.02 -5.73 -13.52
C VAL A 77 1.36 -5.58 -12.16
N HIS A 78 0.98 -6.69 -11.54
CA HIS A 78 0.44 -6.68 -10.18
C HIS A 78 1.44 -7.32 -9.23
N HIS A 79 1.74 -6.59 -8.16
CA HIS A 79 2.63 -7.04 -7.09
C HIS A 79 1.81 -7.77 -6.02
N LEU A 80 2.31 -8.92 -5.58
CA LEU A 80 1.62 -9.77 -4.62
C LEU A 80 2.41 -9.74 -3.32
N PHE A 81 1.74 -9.24 -2.29
CA PHE A 81 2.23 -9.20 -0.94
C PHE A 81 1.57 -10.30 -0.11
N ARG A 82 2.31 -10.82 0.86
CA ARG A 82 1.79 -11.65 1.96
C ARG A 82 2.27 -11.10 3.30
N ASP A 83 1.65 -11.59 4.37
CA ASP A 83 2.03 -11.23 5.74
C ASP A 83 2.09 -9.71 5.97
N VAL A 84 1.14 -8.99 5.37
CA VAL A 84 1.04 -7.53 5.48
C VAL A 84 0.62 -7.17 6.89
N ARG A 85 1.46 -6.38 7.56
CA ARG A 85 1.26 -5.87 8.90
C ARG A 85 1.16 -4.35 8.82
N LEU A 86 0.03 -3.82 9.27
CA LEU A 86 -0.13 -2.37 9.45
C LEU A 86 0.76 -1.91 10.61
N LEU A 87 1.35 -0.73 10.46
CA LEU A 87 2.02 -0.07 11.57
C LEU A 87 1.00 0.42 12.59
N THR A 88 1.38 0.38 13.86
CA THR A 88 0.59 0.92 14.98
C THR A 88 0.41 2.42 14.90
N ARG A 89 1.26 3.13 14.15
CA ARG A 89 1.15 4.54 13.78
C ARG A 89 1.82 4.78 12.42
N PRO A 90 1.33 5.71 11.59
CA PRO A 90 2.04 6.13 10.38
C PRO A 90 3.41 6.70 10.71
N VAL A 91 4.38 6.45 9.83
CA VAL A 91 5.73 7.03 9.92
C VAL A 91 5.92 8.01 8.76
N PRO A 92 5.98 9.33 9.02
CA PRO A 92 6.19 10.33 7.97
C PRO A 92 7.45 10.04 7.15
N ALA A 93 7.33 10.09 5.83
CA ALA A 93 8.43 9.86 4.90
C ALA A 93 8.12 10.44 3.51
N ASP A 94 9.11 11.05 2.87
CA ASP A 94 8.99 11.45 1.48
C ASP A 94 9.00 10.22 0.56
N GLY A 95 7.93 10.07 -0.22
CA GLY A 95 7.83 9.03 -1.23
C GLY A 95 8.76 9.28 -2.42
N ARG A 96 9.14 8.21 -3.12
CA ARG A 96 9.92 8.29 -4.37
C ARG A 96 9.32 7.38 -5.44
N LEU A 97 9.60 7.68 -6.71
CA LEU A 97 9.22 6.79 -7.82
C LEU A 97 10.17 5.59 -7.87
N GLY A 98 9.62 4.41 -8.15
CA GLY A 98 10.36 3.14 -8.12
C GLY A 98 10.51 2.59 -6.70
N LEU A 99 11.37 1.58 -6.53
CA LEU A 99 11.76 1.11 -5.20
C LEU A 99 12.87 2.01 -4.65
N TRP A 100 12.76 2.38 -3.38
CA TRP A 100 13.78 3.17 -2.68
C TRP A 100 13.98 2.65 -1.26
N THR A 101 15.16 2.95 -0.70
CA THR A 101 15.46 2.72 0.71
C THR A 101 15.25 4.05 1.45
N PRO A 102 14.38 4.11 2.48
CA PRO A 102 14.26 5.31 3.31
C PRO A 102 15.52 5.61 4.11
N GLU A 103 15.62 6.84 4.60
CA GLU A 103 16.71 7.26 5.49
C GLU A 103 16.73 6.43 6.79
N PRO A 104 17.90 6.21 7.42
CA PRO A 104 18.02 5.35 8.60
C PRO A 104 17.07 5.71 9.76
N HIS A 105 16.83 7.00 10.00
CA HIS A 105 15.92 7.43 11.06
C HIS A 105 14.45 7.07 10.78
N VAL A 106 14.05 7.01 9.51
CA VAL A 106 12.71 6.55 9.10
C VAL A 106 12.58 5.05 9.35
N LEU A 107 13.62 4.27 9.04
CA LEU A 107 13.65 2.83 9.29
C LEU A 107 13.52 2.52 10.79
N ALA A 108 14.28 3.22 11.64
CA ALA A 108 14.17 3.09 13.09
C ALA A 108 12.74 3.40 13.60
N ALA A 109 12.13 4.48 13.08
CA ALA A 109 10.76 4.83 13.45
C ALA A 109 9.72 3.79 12.98
N VAL A 110 9.96 3.11 11.85
CA VAL A 110 9.13 1.98 11.38
C VAL A 110 9.24 0.79 12.33
N GLU A 111 10.45 0.44 12.76
CA GLU A 111 10.67 -0.66 13.71
C GLU A 111 9.92 -0.42 15.03
N GLU A 112 9.99 0.80 15.57
CA GLU A 112 9.23 1.20 16.76
C GLU A 112 7.71 1.12 16.58
N ALA A 113 7.23 1.37 15.36
CA ALA A 113 5.81 1.38 15.03
C ALA A 113 5.26 -0.02 14.69
N MET A 114 6.08 -1.06 14.64
CA MET A 114 5.62 -2.41 14.34
C MET A 114 4.65 -2.92 15.42
N PRO A 115 3.57 -3.63 15.04
CA PRO A 115 2.72 -4.31 16.01
C PRO A 115 3.52 -5.40 16.73
N ARG A 116 3.34 -5.48 18.06
CA ARG A 116 3.96 -6.51 18.91
C ARG A 116 3.34 -7.88 18.71
#